data_AF-A0A0K1PCA7-F1
#
_entry.id   AF-A0A0K1PCA7-F1
#
_cell.length_a   1.000
_cell.length_b   1.000
_cell.length_c   1.000
_cell.angle_alpha   90.00
_cell.angle_beta   90.00
_cell.angle_gamma   90.00
#
_symmetry.space_group_name_H-M   'P 1'
#
loop_
_entity.id
_entity.type
_entity.pdbx_description
1 polymer ?
#
loop_
_entity_poly.entity_id
_entity_poly.type
_entity_poly.pdbx_seq_one_letter_code
_entity_poly.pdbx_strand_id
1 'polypeptide(L)'
;MLHHTEYAADLPYKRAVVYRAPVLAGGLREWVDIEELDSSDGIVKWPGGDYFGILVRDFLEAGFGRRAKVGFADSVLMDANQLHRFGRAWMERELRPYSYPSEG
;
A
#
# COMPACT_ATOMS: atom_id res chain seq x y z
N MET A 1 3.65 1.44 6.16
CA MET A 1 3.13 0.11 6.60
C MET A 1 2.30 -0.54 5.50
N LEU A 2 1.19 0.06 5.03
CA LEU A 2 0.37 -0.58 3.98
C LEU A 2 1.11 -0.83 2.66
N HIS A 3 2.09 0.00 2.29
CA HIS A 3 2.98 -0.33 1.17
C HIS A 3 3.74 -1.65 1.37
N HIS A 4 4.19 -1.98 2.59
CA HIS A 4 4.77 -3.29 2.86
C HIS A 4 3.77 -4.43 2.64
N THR A 5 2.49 -4.19 2.96
CA THR A 5 1.41 -5.14 2.68
C THR A 5 1.20 -5.35 1.18
N GLU A 6 1.35 -4.31 0.36
CA GLU A 6 1.29 -4.42 -1.10
C GLU A 6 2.36 -5.36 -1.66
N TYR A 7 3.58 -5.32 -1.12
CA TYR A 7 4.64 -6.28 -1.46
C TYR A 7 4.23 -7.72 -1.10
N ALA A 8 3.65 -7.92 0.09
CA ALA A 8 3.28 -9.24 0.59
C ALA A 8 2.01 -9.84 -0.03
N ALA A 9 1.13 -9.02 -0.61
CA ALA A 9 -0.12 -9.46 -1.23
C ALA A 9 0.16 -10.36 -2.44
N ASP A 10 -0.46 -11.52 -2.52
CA ASP A 10 -0.33 -12.39 -3.68
C ASP A 10 -1.25 -11.91 -4.82
N LEU A 11 -0.73 -10.98 -5.62
CA LEU A 11 -1.39 -10.41 -6.79
C LEU A 11 -0.47 -10.53 -8.01
N PRO A 12 -0.97 -11.01 -9.15
CA PRO A 12 -0.20 -11.02 -10.39
C PRO A 12 -0.02 -9.59 -10.94
N TYR A 13 0.97 -9.38 -11.81
CA TYR A 13 1.23 -8.14 -12.57
C TYR A 13 1.08 -6.82 -11.81
N LYS A 14 1.59 -6.76 -10.57
CA LYS A 14 1.65 -5.50 -9.83
C LYS A 14 2.48 -4.47 -10.59
N ARG A 15 2.00 -3.23 -10.59
CA ARG A 15 2.71 -2.09 -11.18
C ARG A 15 3.99 -1.83 -10.41
N ALA A 16 5.07 -1.65 -11.16
CA ALA A 16 6.36 -1.21 -10.65
C ALA A 16 6.80 0.06 -11.39
N VAL A 17 7.62 0.86 -10.72
CA VAL A 17 8.27 2.06 -11.25
C VAL A 17 9.78 1.86 -11.23
N VAL A 18 10.45 2.44 -12.22
CA VAL A 18 11.91 2.52 -12.25
C VAL A 18 12.29 3.99 -12.33
N TYR A 19 13.16 4.42 -11.42
CA TYR A 19 13.66 5.79 -11.39
C TYR A 19 15.10 5.84 -10.90
N ARG A 20 15.72 7.02 -11.03
CA ARG A 20 17.09 7.25 -10.57
C ARG A 20 17.11 8.18 -9.38
N ALA A 21 17.88 7.81 -8.36
CA ALA A 21 18.09 8.63 -7.19
C ALA A 21 19.58 8.81 -6.88
N PRO A 22 20.00 9.99 -6.41
CA PRO A 22 21.35 10.18 -5.94
C PRO A 22 21.49 9.60 -4.52
N VAL A 23 22.50 8.77 -4.30
CA VAL A 23 22.89 8.22 -3.00
C VAL A 23 24.30 8.67 -2.63
N LEU A 24 24.59 8.71 -1.33
CA LEU A 24 25.95 8.92 -0.83
C LEU A 24 26.63 7.56 -0.65
N ALA A 25 27.59 7.24 -1.51
CA ALA A 25 28.36 6.01 -1.47
C ALA A 25 29.86 6.36 -1.47
N GLY A 26 30.61 5.83 -0.51
CA GLY A 26 32.05 6.11 -0.41
C GLY A 26 32.42 7.60 -0.28
N GLY A 27 31.52 8.45 0.23
CA GLY A 27 31.71 9.90 0.32
C GLY A 27 31.44 10.68 -0.97
N LEU A 28 30.96 10.01 -2.03
CA LEU A 28 30.63 10.60 -3.32
C LEU A 28 29.14 10.46 -3.62
N ARG A 29 28.61 11.37 -4.46
CA ARG A 29 27.25 11.27 -4.99
C ARG A 29 27.24 10.30 -6.16
N GLU A 30 26.53 9.20 -6.01
CA GLU A 30 26.31 8.20 -7.06
C GLU A 30 24.83 8.15 -7.45
N TRP A 31 24.55 7.97 -8.74
CA TRP A 31 23.18 7.83 -9.24
C TRP A 31 22.86 6.35 -9.48
N VAL A 32 21.94 5.80 -8.69
CA VAL A 32 21.52 4.40 -8.79
C VAL A 32 20.14 4.30 -9.41
N ASP A 33 19.90 3.23 -10.16
CA ASP A 33 18.56 2.84 -10.60
C ASP A 33 17.87 2.12 -9.44
N ILE A 34 16.61 2.48 -9.19
CA ILE A 34 15.75 1.88 -8.18
C ILE A 34 14.51 1.36 -8.89
N GLU A 35 14.19 0.09 -8.67
CA GLU A 35 12.94 -0.54 -9.07
C GLU A 35 12.12 -0.88 -7.82
N GLU A 36 10.88 -0.41 -7.77
CA GLU A 36 9.96 -0.67 -6.67
C GLU A 36 8.52 -0.75 -7.16
N LEU A 37 7.62 -1.30 -6.33
CA LEU A 37 6.19 -1.21 -6.59
C LEU A 37 5.73 0.25 -6.63
N ASP A 38 4.77 0.54 -7.52
CA ASP A 38 4.23 1.89 -7.66
C ASP A 38 3.43 2.30 -6.41
N SER A 39 4.13 2.89 -5.45
CA SER A 39 3.54 3.39 -4.19
C SER A 39 2.90 4.76 -4.33
N SER A 40 2.95 5.39 -5.51
CA SER A 40 2.38 6.72 -5.76
C SER A 40 0.96 6.59 -6.32
N ASP A 41 0.81 5.82 -7.41
CA ASP A 41 -0.46 5.65 -8.11
C ASP A 41 -1.11 4.29 -7.81
N GLY A 42 -0.52 3.51 -6.90
CA GLY A 42 -0.99 2.20 -6.46
C GLY A 42 -0.54 1.05 -7.36
N ILE A 43 -0.49 -0.15 -6.75
CA ILE A 43 0.06 -1.35 -7.36
C ILE A 43 -0.84 -1.98 -8.45
N VAL A 44 -2.06 -1.48 -8.62
CA VAL A 44 -2.99 -1.83 -9.70
C VAL A 44 -3.73 -0.57 -10.16
N LYS A 45 -4.34 -0.60 -11.35
CA LYS A 45 -5.23 0.48 -11.80
C LYS A 45 -6.61 0.31 -11.17
N TRP A 46 -6.77 0.83 -9.96
CA TRP A 46 -8.02 0.76 -9.21
C TRP A 46 -8.93 1.97 -9.51
N PRO A 47 -10.21 1.76 -9.91
CA PRO A 47 -11.11 2.86 -10.26
C PRO A 47 -11.65 3.62 -9.03
N GLY A 48 -11.62 3.02 -7.84
CA GLY A 48 -12.15 3.62 -6.62
C GLY A 48 -11.21 4.61 -5.93
N GLY A 49 -10.17 5.10 -6.60
CA GLY A 49 -9.21 6.06 -6.04
C GLY A 49 -8.27 5.44 -5.01
N ASP A 50 -8.06 6.13 -3.89
CA ASP A 50 -7.21 5.64 -2.79
C ASP A 50 -7.88 4.45 -2.07
N TYR A 51 -7.45 3.23 -2.41
CA TYR A 51 -7.93 2.02 -1.76
C TYR A 51 -7.44 1.87 -0.32
N PHE A 52 -6.41 2.59 0.15
CA PHE A 52 -6.01 2.54 1.56
C PHE A 52 -7.09 3.12 2.47
N GLY A 53 -7.72 4.23 2.06
CA GLY A 53 -8.84 4.79 2.81
C GLY A 53 -10.00 3.80 2.96
N ILE A 54 -10.34 3.09 1.87
CA ILE A 54 -11.38 2.05 1.85
C ILE A 54 -10.99 0.88 2.75
N LEU A 55 -9.77 0.35 2.60
CA LEU A 55 -9.23 -0.75 3.41
C LEU A 55 -9.23 -0.41 4.90
N VAL A 56 -8.76 0.78 5.28
CA VAL A 56 -8.73 1.23 6.69
C VAL A 56 -10.15 1.40 7.24
N ARG A 57 -11.09 1.93 6.45
CA ARG A 57 -12.49 2.00 6.85
C ARG A 57 -13.05 0.61 7.13
N ASP A 58 -12.87 -0.33 6.20
CA ASP A 58 -13.37 -1.70 6.32
C ASP A 58 -12.71 -2.43 7.52
N PHE A 59 -11.42 -2.17 7.77
CA PHE A 59 -10.71 -2.69 8.95
C PHE A 59 -11.35 -2.21 10.25
N LEU A 60 -11.68 -0.92 10.35
CA LEU A 60 -12.30 -0.36 11.53
C LEU A 60 -13.78 -0.77 11.66
N GLU A 61 -14.51 -0.94 10.56
CA GLU A 61 -15.90 -1.43 10.54
C GLU A 61 -15.99 -2.92 10.93
N ALA A 62 -14.96 -3.71 10.61
CA ALA A 62 -14.80 -5.08 11.11
C ALA A 62 -14.49 -5.16 12.62
N GLY A 63 -14.45 -4.02 13.32
CA GLY A 63 -14.28 -3.94 14.78
C GLY A 63 -12.82 -3.96 15.23
N PHE A 64 -11.86 -3.83 14.32
CA PHE A 64 -10.45 -3.71 14.69
C PHE A 64 -10.06 -2.26 15.02
N GLY A 65 -8.92 -2.10 15.69
CA GLY A 65 -8.39 -0.81 16.09
C GLY A 65 -9.18 -0.13 17.21
N ARG A 66 -8.76 1.08 17.57
CA ARG A 66 -9.42 1.92 18.59
C ARG A 66 -9.58 3.33 18.04
N ARG A 67 -10.75 3.93 18.26
CA ARG A 67 -11.05 5.31 17.89
C ARG A 67 -11.13 6.17 19.15
N ALA A 68 -10.47 7.33 19.14
CA ALA A 68 -10.48 8.27 20.24
C ALA A 68 -10.12 9.68 19.75
N LYS A 69 -10.26 10.69 20.61
CA LYS A 69 -9.72 12.02 20.36
C LYS A 69 -8.28 12.12 20.88
N VAL A 70 -7.40 12.75 20.11
CA VAL A 70 -6.10 13.25 20.58
C VAL A 70 -6.15 14.77 20.45
N GLY A 71 -6.30 15.47 21.58
CA GLY A 71 -6.72 16.87 21.56
C GLY A 71 -8.11 17.02 20.93
N PHE A 72 -8.22 17.83 19.86
CA PHE A 72 -9.47 18.00 19.11
C PHE A 72 -9.60 17.08 17.88
N ALA A 73 -8.53 16.36 17.50
CA ALA A 73 -8.50 15.53 16.30
C ALA A 73 -9.09 14.13 16.54
N ASP A 74 -9.95 13.67 15.63
CA ASP A 74 -10.34 12.26 15.56
C ASP A 74 -9.14 11.41 15.17
N SER A 75 -8.82 10.42 15.99
CA SER A 75 -7.61 9.62 15.87
C SER A 75 -7.95 8.14 15.96
N VAL A 76 -7.15 7.34 15.25
CA VAL A 76 -7.25 5.89 15.26
C VAL A 76 -5.91 5.28 15.65
N LEU A 77 -5.95 4.30 16.56
CA LEU A 77 -4.81 3.45 16.89
C LEU A 77 -5.07 2.06 16.33
N MET A 78 -4.16 1.58 15.50
CA MET A 78 -4.28 0.29 14.81
C MET A 78 -3.06 -0.57 15.12
N ASP A 79 -3.29 -1.84 15.43
CA ASP A 79 -2.20 -2.81 15.54
C ASP A 79 -1.64 -3.11 14.14
N ALA A 80 -0.32 -2.92 13.98
CA ALA A 80 0.32 -3.03 12.67
C ALA A 80 0.23 -4.44 12.07
N ASN A 81 0.31 -5.48 12.91
CA ASN A 81 0.28 -6.87 12.44
C ASN A 81 -1.15 -7.29 12.06
N GLN A 82 -2.16 -6.89 12.86
CA GLN A 82 -3.57 -7.07 12.50
C GLN A 82 -3.90 -6.35 11.19
N LEU A 83 -3.47 -5.09 11.04
CA LEU A 83 -3.71 -4.31 9.84
C LEU A 83 -2.98 -4.90 8.62
N HIS A 84 -1.76 -5.42 8.79
CA HIS A 84 -1.03 -6.11 7.72
C HIS A 84 -1.76 -7.38 7.26
N ARG A 85 -2.17 -8.25 8.18
CA ARG A 85 -2.89 -9.49 7.84
C ARG A 85 -4.24 -9.20 7.19
N PHE A 86 -5.01 -8.27 7.76
CA PHE A 86 -6.30 -7.87 7.19
C PHE A 86 -6.11 -7.25 5.81
N GLY A 87 -5.17 -6.30 5.68
CA GLY A 87 -4.91 -5.60 4.44
C GLY A 87 -4.46 -6.54 3.32
N ARG A 88 -3.64 -7.55 3.64
CA ARG A 88 -3.22 -8.56 2.66
C ARG A 88 -4.42 -9.31 2.09
N ALA A 89 -5.25 -9.88 2.97
CA ALA A 89 -6.45 -10.62 2.55
C ALA A 89 -7.46 -9.73 1.82
N TRP A 90 -7.57 -8.47 2.24
CA TRP A 90 -8.42 -7.48 1.57
C TRP A 90 -7.90 -7.21 0.15
N MET A 91 -6.61 -6.90 -0.03
CA MET A 91 -6.01 -6.60 -1.33
C MET A 91 -6.09 -7.80 -2.28
N GLU A 92 -5.77 -9.01 -1.81
CA GLU A 92 -5.85 -10.23 -2.62
C GLU A 92 -7.27 -10.56 -3.10
N ARG A 93 -8.30 -10.10 -2.39
CA ARG A 93 -9.71 -10.27 -2.74
C ARG A 93 -10.20 -9.16 -3.66
N GLU A 94 -10.02 -7.90 -3.26
CA GLU A 94 -10.59 -6.74 -3.97
C GLU A 94 -9.78 -6.36 -5.20
N LEU A 95 -8.44 -6.39 -5.14
CA LEU A 95 -7.57 -5.87 -6.21
C LEU A 95 -7.25 -6.90 -7.30
N ARG A 96 -7.46 -8.20 -7.03
CA ARG A 96 -7.14 -9.28 -7.97
C ARG A 96 -7.80 -9.16 -9.35
N PRO A 97 -9.05 -8.71 -9.50
CA PRO A 97 -9.64 -8.47 -10.83
C PRO A 97 -8.91 -7.36 -11.62
N TYR A 98 -8.24 -6.43 -10.94
CA TYR A 98 -7.57 -5.26 -11.52
C TYR A 98 -6.07 -5.46 -11.71
N SER A 99 -5.56 -6.59 -11.24
CA SER A 99 -4.14 -6.93 -11.31
C SER A 99 -3.79 -7.70 -12.59
N TYR A 100 -4.74 -7.92 -13.49
CA TYR A 100 -4.47 -8.48 -14.81
C TYR A 100 -4.42 -7.36 -15.86
N PRO A 101 -3.52 -7.44 -16.84
CA PRO A 101 -3.58 -6.55 -17.99
C PRO A 101 -4.93 -6.74 -18.68
N SER A 102 -5.60 -5.63 -19.02
CA SER A 102 -6.78 -5.67 -19.88
C SER A 102 -6.37 -6.34 -21.20
N GLU A 103 -7.12 -7.35 -21.65
CA GLU A 103 -6.93 -7.92 -22.99
C GLU A 103 -6.93 -6.77 -24.00
N GLY A 104 -5.83 -6.65 -24.75
CA GLY A 104 -5.61 -5.62 -25.75
C GLY A 104 -6.36 -5.91 -27.05
#